data_AF-A0A958GBR8-F1
#
_entry.id   AF-A0A958GBR8-F1
#
_cell.length_a   1.000
_cell.length_b   1.000
_cell.length_c   1.000
_cell.angle_alpha   90.00
_cell.angle_beta   90.00
_cell.angle_gamma   90.00
#
_symmetry.space_group_name_H-M   'P 1'
#
loop_
_entity.id
_entity.type
_entity.pdbx_description
1 polymer ?
#
loop_
_entity_poly.entity_id
_entity_poly.type
_entity_poly.pdbx_seq_one_letter_code
_entity_poly.pdbx_strand_id
1 'polypeptide(L)'
;IKSMLADSAKWGRMHLYRVALISNKISKPLDLSENTLRNIQAASYLFAWSFSSIEPELLKKSYDRSDKKILKKDLCSKIKDSAMKVATELGNSELSKLIATIGRYIGDEEPVGEDELAIAASIVMTADLTDRVCYQSGSWNSRSAYHLMKRFKSGSLKEIHPQVWGCIIKFLSEAIVAKQSACLLPKRIRENPRLLKRAKRNRESAVNENEVKVPLSVLVPGMRLSRPLFAFDGKKILPDDIILDGDLIWRIWQLSAVRPLNSPVIVKNDESWEFVEEK
;
A
#
# COMPACT_ATOMS: atom_id res chain seq x y z
N ILE A 1 19.75 14.14 7.67
CA ILE A 1 18.31 13.87 7.92
C ILE A 1 17.67 14.93 8.82
N LYS A 2 18.14 15.17 10.06
CA LYS A 2 17.50 16.17 10.98
C LYS A 2 17.43 17.58 10.40
N SER A 3 18.50 18.07 9.77
CA SER A 3 18.55 19.38 9.09
C SER A 3 17.53 19.48 7.95
N MET A 4 17.55 18.52 7.01
CA MET A 4 16.59 18.45 5.90
C MET A 4 15.12 18.41 6.38
N LEU A 5 14.83 17.66 7.45
CA LEU A 5 13.47 17.64 8.01
C LEU A 5 13.08 19.03 8.56
N ALA A 6 14.02 19.80 9.13
CA ALA A 6 13.74 21.14 9.60
C ALA A 6 13.38 22.11 8.46
N ASP A 7 14.01 21.97 7.30
CA ASP A 7 13.77 22.82 6.12
C ASP A 7 12.44 22.51 5.42
N SER A 8 11.92 21.29 5.59
CA SER A 8 10.62 20.90 5.05
C SER A 8 9.47 21.43 5.92
N ALA A 9 8.46 22.02 5.27
CA ALA A 9 7.22 22.41 5.94
C ALA A 9 6.59 21.21 6.70
N LYS A 10 5.74 21.47 7.71
CA LYS A 10 5.12 20.41 8.55
C LYS A 10 4.55 19.24 7.73
N TRP A 11 3.88 19.55 6.62
CA TRP A 11 3.33 18.53 5.72
C TRP A 11 4.43 17.68 5.06
N GLY A 12 5.50 18.30 4.58
CA GLY A 12 6.65 17.63 3.96
C GLY A 12 7.35 16.66 4.91
N ARG A 13 7.59 17.06 6.17
CA ARG A 13 8.10 16.15 7.20
C ARG A 13 7.22 14.91 7.36
N MET A 14 5.92 15.13 7.54
CA MET A 14 4.97 14.04 7.76
C MET A 14 4.85 13.13 6.54
N HIS A 15 4.94 13.69 5.33
CA HIS A 15 5.01 12.94 4.08
C HIS A 15 6.22 12.00 4.09
N LEU A 16 7.43 12.50 4.32
CA LEU A 16 8.65 11.66 4.33
C LEU A 16 8.64 10.58 5.41
N TYR A 17 8.09 10.87 6.59
CA TYR A 17 7.90 9.85 7.62
C TYR A 17 6.94 8.74 7.17
N ARG A 18 5.83 9.09 6.50
CA ARG A 18 4.88 8.10 5.99
C ARG A 18 5.47 7.32 4.82
N VAL A 19 6.21 7.97 3.91
CA VAL A 19 6.94 7.27 2.84
C VAL A 19 7.90 6.25 3.43
N ALA A 20 8.74 6.62 4.40
CA ALA A 20 9.65 5.67 5.05
C ALA A 20 8.91 4.51 5.73
N LEU A 21 7.78 4.78 6.42
CA LEU A 21 6.95 3.74 7.04
C LEU A 21 6.36 2.78 6.00
N ILE A 22 5.82 3.31 4.90
CA ILE A 22 5.22 2.51 3.83
C ILE A 22 6.31 1.70 3.12
N SER A 23 7.45 2.31 2.78
CA SER A 23 8.61 1.64 2.18
C SER A 23 9.05 0.45 3.02
N ASN A 24 9.19 0.62 4.34
CA ASN A 24 9.58 -0.44 5.26
C ASN A 24 8.55 -1.59 5.31
N LYS A 25 7.25 -1.26 5.23
CA LYS A 25 6.18 -2.28 5.18
C LYS A 25 6.19 -3.08 3.89
N ILE A 26 6.52 -2.44 2.77
CA ILE A 26 6.61 -3.08 1.45
C ILE A 26 7.89 -3.92 1.33
N SER A 27 9.01 -3.46 1.90
CA SER A 27 10.31 -4.15 1.78
C SER A 27 10.43 -5.38 2.68
N LYS A 28 9.76 -5.41 3.85
CA LYS A 28 9.85 -6.52 4.82
C LYS A 28 9.62 -7.92 4.21
N PRO A 29 8.60 -8.17 3.36
CA PRO A 29 8.37 -9.49 2.77
C PRO A 29 9.26 -9.80 1.55
N LEU A 30 10.13 -8.89 1.13
CA LEU A 30 11.01 -9.07 -0.03
C LEU A 30 12.39 -9.53 0.43
N ASP A 31 12.98 -10.48 -0.29
CA ASP A 31 14.32 -11.02 -0.02
C ASP A 31 15.40 -10.06 -0.56
N LEU A 32 15.57 -8.92 0.14
CA LEU A 32 16.52 -7.86 -0.21
C LEU A 32 17.72 -7.88 0.73
N SER A 33 18.89 -7.52 0.21
CA SER A 33 20.11 -7.41 1.02
C SER A 33 19.98 -6.32 2.09
N GLU A 34 20.70 -6.49 3.21
CA GLU A 34 20.72 -5.49 4.29
C GLU A 34 21.23 -4.11 3.82
N ASN A 35 22.13 -4.09 2.83
CA ASN A 35 22.61 -2.85 2.23
C ASN A 35 21.48 -2.13 1.50
N THR A 36 20.71 -2.85 0.68
CA THR A 36 19.55 -2.32 -0.02
C THR A 36 18.47 -1.83 0.94
N LEU A 37 18.17 -2.58 2.01
CA LEU A 37 17.20 -2.16 3.03
C LEU A 37 17.61 -0.83 3.69
N ARG A 38 18.91 -0.67 4.03
CA ARG A 38 19.44 0.61 4.54
C ARG A 38 19.31 1.74 3.52
N ASN A 39 19.59 1.46 2.26
CA ASN A 39 19.47 2.45 1.18
C ASN A 39 18.01 2.84 0.91
N ILE A 40 17.04 1.91 0.96
CA ILE A 40 15.59 2.20 0.88
C ILE A 40 15.17 3.14 2.00
N GLN A 41 15.59 2.84 3.23
CA GLN A 41 15.27 3.66 4.39
C GLN A 41 15.84 5.08 4.25
N ALA A 42 17.12 5.21 3.84
CA ALA A 42 17.75 6.51 3.63
C ALA A 42 17.10 7.28 2.47
N ALA A 43 16.85 6.61 1.33
CA ALA A 43 16.23 7.19 0.15
C ALA A 43 14.84 7.73 0.45
N SER A 44 14.05 7.03 1.28
CA SER A 44 12.71 7.46 1.68
C SER A 44 12.67 8.84 2.37
N TYR A 45 13.78 9.28 2.97
CA TYR A 45 13.92 10.63 3.50
C TYR A 45 14.59 11.59 2.52
N LEU A 46 15.56 11.12 1.74
CA LEU A 46 16.47 11.97 0.97
C LEU A 46 16.06 12.20 -0.49
N PHE A 47 15.10 11.43 -1.02
CA PHE A 47 14.67 11.61 -2.42
C PHE A 47 14.08 13.00 -2.71
N ALA A 48 13.61 13.69 -1.66
CA ALA A 48 13.07 15.03 -1.74
C ALA A 48 14.00 16.13 -1.17
N TRP A 49 15.30 15.86 -1.00
CA TRP A 49 16.21 16.81 -0.34
C TRP A 49 16.37 18.15 -1.09
N SER A 50 16.30 18.14 -2.42
CA SER A 50 16.37 19.38 -3.22
C SER A 50 15.03 20.12 -3.36
N PHE A 51 13.96 19.67 -2.68
CA PHE A 51 12.67 20.35 -2.71
C PHE A 51 12.72 21.57 -1.78
N SER A 52 12.46 22.74 -2.35
CA SER A 52 12.46 23.98 -1.58
C SER A 52 11.20 24.11 -0.73
N SER A 53 11.27 24.87 0.36
CA SER A 53 10.10 25.25 1.18
C SER A 53 9.09 26.11 0.41
N ILE A 54 9.49 26.66 -0.74
CA ILE A 54 8.72 27.55 -1.61
C ILE A 54 7.85 26.75 -2.60
N GLU A 55 8.13 25.45 -2.80
CA GLU A 55 7.42 24.58 -3.74
C GLU A 55 6.60 23.46 -3.04
N PRO A 56 5.82 23.72 -1.97
CA PRO A 56 5.11 22.67 -1.23
C PRO A 56 4.08 21.93 -2.10
N GLU A 57 3.63 22.56 -3.18
CA GLU A 57 2.65 22.00 -4.10
C GLU A 57 3.22 20.85 -4.95
N LEU A 58 4.54 20.81 -5.19
CA LEU A 58 5.17 19.69 -5.89
C LEU A 58 5.07 18.40 -5.07
N LEU A 59 5.17 18.47 -3.74
CA LEU A 59 5.06 17.29 -2.88
C LEU A 59 3.60 16.86 -2.64
N LYS A 60 2.64 17.79 -2.70
CA LYS A 60 1.21 17.47 -2.45
C LYS A 60 0.47 16.90 -3.65
N LYS A 61 0.93 17.17 -4.87
CA LYS A 61 0.25 16.72 -6.08
C LYS A 61 0.58 15.24 -6.34
N SER A 62 -0.45 14.44 -6.59
CA SER A 62 -0.27 13.10 -7.15
C SER A 62 0.21 13.20 -8.61
N TYR A 63 1.05 12.30 -9.06
CA TYR A 63 1.53 12.22 -10.46
C TYR A 63 1.03 10.96 -11.17
N ASP A 64 0.02 10.32 -10.59
CA ASP A 64 -0.52 9.07 -11.10
C ASP A 64 -1.25 9.28 -12.43
N ARG A 65 -1.85 10.44 -12.70
CA ARG A 65 -2.66 10.63 -13.91
C ARG A 65 -1.81 10.88 -15.17
N SER A 66 -2.23 10.31 -16.30
CA SER A 66 -1.51 10.36 -17.59
C SER A 66 -1.39 11.76 -18.20
N ASP A 67 -2.25 12.69 -17.80
CA ASP A 67 -2.25 14.09 -18.21
C ASP A 67 -1.21 14.93 -17.47
N LYS A 68 -0.52 14.38 -16.47
CA LYS A 68 0.44 15.09 -15.62
C LYS A 68 1.89 15.01 -16.09
N LYS A 69 2.13 14.98 -17.40
CA LYS A 69 3.49 14.91 -17.98
C LYS A 69 4.42 16.02 -17.47
N ILE A 70 3.92 17.25 -17.36
CA ILE A 70 4.71 18.39 -16.84
C ILE A 70 5.12 18.14 -15.39
N LEU A 71 4.19 17.73 -14.54
CA LEU A 71 4.49 17.43 -13.13
C LEU A 71 5.50 16.28 -12.99
N LYS A 72 5.35 15.20 -13.78
CA LYS A 72 6.30 14.08 -13.78
C LYS A 72 7.72 14.54 -14.14
N LYS A 73 7.84 15.38 -15.17
CA LYS A 73 9.12 15.97 -15.58
C LYS A 73 9.73 16.83 -14.47
N ASP A 74 8.94 17.69 -13.84
CA ASP A 74 9.41 18.55 -12.75
C ASP A 74 9.87 17.73 -11.54
N LEU A 75 9.10 16.70 -11.15
CA LEU A 75 9.47 15.80 -10.07
C LEU A 75 10.73 15.01 -10.39
N CYS A 76 10.83 14.42 -11.59
CA CYS A 76 12.03 13.73 -12.05
C CYS A 76 13.27 14.61 -11.91
N SER A 77 13.20 15.85 -12.42
CA SER A 77 14.29 16.82 -12.34
C SER A 77 14.71 17.08 -10.89
N LYS A 78 13.76 17.41 -10.01
CA LYS A 78 14.08 17.73 -8.59
C LYS A 78 14.60 16.54 -7.80
N ILE A 79 14.14 15.33 -8.12
CA ILE A 79 14.63 14.10 -7.49
C ILE A 79 16.08 13.82 -7.95
N LYS A 80 16.40 14.04 -9.23
CA LYS A 80 17.79 13.96 -9.73
C LYS A 80 18.70 15.00 -9.08
N ASP A 81 18.21 16.23 -8.86
CA ASP A 81 18.97 17.24 -8.11
C ASP A 81 19.24 16.75 -6.68
N SER A 82 18.30 16.04 -6.06
CA SER A 82 18.47 15.44 -4.73
C SER A 82 19.52 14.31 -4.75
N ALA A 83 19.50 13.46 -5.79
CA ALA A 83 20.54 12.45 -5.99
C ALA A 83 21.93 13.09 -6.13
N MET A 84 22.04 14.19 -6.88
CA MET A 84 23.30 14.89 -7.08
C MET A 84 23.84 15.45 -5.76
N LYS A 85 22.98 16.06 -4.93
CA LYS A 85 23.35 16.50 -3.57
C LYS A 85 23.80 15.35 -2.68
N VAL A 86 23.12 14.20 -2.72
CA VAL A 86 23.55 13.01 -1.95
C VAL A 86 24.95 12.55 -2.37
N ALA A 87 25.25 12.56 -3.68
CA ALA A 87 26.58 12.21 -4.17
C ALA A 87 27.64 13.20 -3.70
N THR A 88 27.39 14.52 -3.83
CA THR A 88 28.40 15.55 -3.55
C THR A 88 28.57 15.84 -2.06
N GLU A 89 27.47 15.91 -1.30
CA GLU A 89 27.49 16.32 0.10
C GLU A 89 27.68 15.13 1.06
N LEU A 90 27.20 13.94 0.72
CA LEU A 90 27.32 12.74 1.57
C LEU A 90 28.35 11.72 1.06
N GLY A 91 28.86 11.88 -0.17
CA GLY A 91 29.80 10.92 -0.76
C GLY A 91 29.20 9.52 -1.00
N ASN A 92 27.86 9.39 -1.01
CA ASN A 92 27.20 8.09 -1.13
C ASN A 92 26.66 7.87 -2.55
N SER A 93 27.48 7.25 -3.39
CA SER A 93 27.18 6.99 -4.81
C SER A 93 26.05 5.97 -5.01
N GLU A 94 25.96 4.93 -4.19
CA GLU A 94 24.91 3.92 -4.29
C GLU A 94 23.53 4.50 -4.00
N LEU A 95 23.41 5.25 -2.90
CA LEU A 95 22.18 5.92 -2.52
C LEU A 95 21.77 6.99 -3.54
N SER A 96 22.75 7.73 -4.07
CA SER A 96 22.53 8.68 -5.16
C SER A 96 21.96 7.96 -6.40
N LYS A 97 22.56 6.83 -6.80
CA LYS A 97 22.08 6.02 -7.92
C LYS A 97 20.64 5.57 -7.71
N LEU A 98 20.29 5.09 -6.51
CA LEU A 98 18.92 4.73 -6.14
C LEU A 98 17.94 5.91 -6.28
N ILE A 99 18.28 7.08 -5.72
CA ILE A 99 17.43 8.27 -5.81
C ILE A 99 17.28 8.73 -7.26
N ALA A 100 18.35 8.69 -8.06
CA ALA A 100 18.28 9.03 -9.47
C ALA A 100 17.37 8.06 -10.25
N THR A 101 17.42 6.77 -9.94
CA THR A 101 16.52 5.75 -10.53
C THR A 101 15.06 6.02 -10.17
N ILE A 102 14.76 6.39 -8.92
CA ILE A 102 13.40 6.82 -8.52
C ILE A 102 12.91 7.97 -9.41
N GLY A 103 13.76 8.98 -9.63
CA GLY A 103 13.46 10.11 -10.50
C GLY A 103 13.16 9.68 -11.94
N ARG A 104 13.99 8.80 -12.53
CA ARG A 104 13.81 8.29 -13.89
C ARG A 104 12.51 7.49 -14.07
N TYR A 105 12.12 6.68 -13.09
CA TYR A 105 10.84 5.95 -13.12
C TYR A 105 9.63 6.89 -13.04
N ILE A 106 9.67 7.90 -12.16
CA ILE A 106 8.59 8.92 -12.10
C ILE A 106 8.49 9.70 -13.41
N GLY A 107 9.63 10.01 -14.04
CA GLY A 107 9.72 10.72 -15.31
C GLY A 107 9.38 9.91 -16.55
N ASP A 108 9.07 8.61 -16.41
CA ASP A 108 8.90 7.66 -17.51
C ASP A 108 10.11 7.64 -18.47
N GLU A 109 11.32 7.88 -17.96
CA GLU A 109 12.55 7.99 -18.77
C GLU A 109 13.25 6.64 -19.01
N GLU A 110 13.01 5.67 -18.14
CA GLU A 110 13.62 4.35 -18.18
C GLU A 110 12.57 3.29 -17.82
N PRO A 111 12.54 2.14 -18.51
CA PRO A 111 11.70 1.02 -18.08
C PRO A 111 12.18 0.45 -16.75
N VAL A 112 11.29 -0.23 -16.03
CA VAL A 112 11.65 -0.92 -14.79
C VAL A 112 12.58 -2.09 -15.12
N GLY A 113 13.72 -2.16 -14.45
CA GLY A 113 14.65 -3.29 -14.56
C GLY A 113 14.26 -4.44 -13.63
N GLU A 114 14.98 -5.55 -13.73
CA GLU A 114 14.77 -6.75 -12.88
C GLU A 114 15.79 -6.85 -11.72
N ASP A 115 16.70 -5.87 -11.59
CA ASP A 115 17.73 -5.86 -10.57
C ASP A 115 17.21 -5.37 -9.20
N GLU A 116 17.98 -5.64 -8.15
CA GLU A 116 17.62 -5.27 -6.78
C GLU A 116 17.47 -3.73 -6.62
N LEU A 117 18.20 -2.95 -7.40
CA LEU A 117 18.12 -1.49 -7.44
C LEU A 117 16.76 -1.02 -8.00
N ALA A 118 16.26 -1.66 -9.05
CA ALA A 118 14.96 -1.39 -9.66
C ALA A 118 13.81 -1.73 -8.69
N ILE A 119 13.94 -2.84 -7.96
CA ILE A 119 13.00 -3.21 -6.89
C ILE A 119 13.02 -2.13 -5.79
N ALA A 120 14.20 -1.75 -5.30
CA ALA A 120 14.36 -0.73 -4.27
C ALA A 120 13.79 0.63 -4.69
N ALA A 121 14.05 1.08 -5.91
CA ALA A 121 13.50 2.32 -6.46
C ALA A 121 11.98 2.24 -6.56
N SER A 122 11.45 1.12 -7.04
CA SER A 122 10.01 0.87 -7.14
C SER A 122 9.32 0.90 -5.77
N ILE A 123 9.96 0.40 -4.70
CA ILE A 123 9.43 0.47 -3.33
C ILE A 123 9.24 1.91 -2.88
N VAL A 124 10.28 2.74 -2.97
CA VAL A 124 10.23 4.13 -2.50
C VAL A 124 9.26 4.96 -3.35
N MET A 125 9.29 4.78 -4.67
CA MET A 125 8.34 5.45 -5.56
C MET A 125 6.89 5.06 -5.26
N THR A 126 6.63 3.77 -5.02
CA THR A 126 5.29 3.27 -4.68
C THR A 126 4.81 3.84 -3.35
N ALA A 127 5.70 3.94 -2.36
CA ALA A 127 5.42 4.55 -1.07
C ALA A 127 5.08 6.04 -1.20
N ASP A 128 5.87 6.79 -1.97
CA ASP A 128 5.63 8.21 -2.28
C ASP A 128 4.29 8.43 -3.00
N LEU A 129 4.02 7.65 -4.05
CA LEU A 129 2.75 7.68 -4.77
C LEU A 129 1.57 7.38 -3.83
N THR A 130 1.71 6.35 -3.00
CA THR A 130 0.68 5.96 -2.04
C THR A 130 0.39 7.08 -1.05
N ASP A 131 1.42 7.76 -0.54
CA ASP A 131 1.23 8.89 0.37
C ASP A 131 0.47 10.04 -0.30
N ARG A 132 0.89 10.42 -1.51
CA ARG A 132 0.28 11.52 -2.27
C ARG A 132 -1.18 11.29 -2.60
N VAL A 133 -1.56 10.03 -2.86
CA VAL A 133 -2.93 9.67 -3.22
C VAL A 133 -3.79 9.47 -1.98
N CYS A 134 -3.28 8.75 -0.97
CA CYS A 134 -4.08 8.27 0.15
C CYS A 134 -4.05 9.20 1.35
N TYR A 135 -3.04 10.07 1.48
CA TYR A 135 -2.85 11.00 2.59
C TYR A 135 -2.81 12.47 2.15
N GLN A 136 -3.30 12.78 0.94
CA GLN A 136 -3.25 14.13 0.37
C GLN A 136 -3.79 15.21 1.32
N SER A 137 -4.89 14.93 2.03
CA SER A 137 -5.52 15.83 3.01
C SER A 137 -4.84 15.83 4.39
N GLY A 138 -3.71 15.15 4.53
CA GLY A 138 -3.05 14.88 5.81
C GLY A 138 -3.64 13.73 6.61
N SER A 139 -4.70 13.08 6.10
CA SER A 139 -5.38 11.94 6.72
C SER A 139 -5.63 10.83 5.70
N TRP A 140 -5.71 9.58 6.18
CA TRP A 140 -5.95 8.41 5.33
C TRP A 140 -7.32 8.48 4.64
N ASN A 141 -7.34 8.24 3.34
CA ASN A 141 -8.54 8.15 2.53
C ASN A 141 -8.69 6.77 1.88
N SER A 142 -9.58 5.94 2.44
CA SER A 142 -9.84 4.59 1.93
C SER A 142 -10.37 4.56 0.49
N ARG A 143 -11.08 5.60 0.03
CA ARG A 143 -11.55 5.67 -1.37
C ARG A 143 -10.38 5.87 -2.31
N SER A 144 -9.47 6.79 -1.98
CA SER A 144 -8.25 7.01 -2.75
C SER A 144 -7.38 5.76 -2.79
N ALA A 145 -7.20 5.07 -1.65
CA ALA A 145 -6.48 3.80 -1.58
C ALA A 145 -7.08 2.75 -2.52
N TYR A 146 -8.41 2.62 -2.54
CA TYR A 146 -9.09 1.71 -3.48
C TYR A 146 -8.88 2.11 -4.95
N HIS A 147 -8.98 3.41 -5.28
CA HIS A 147 -8.71 3.88 -6.64
C HIS A 147 -7.28 3.53 -7.07
N LEU A 148 -6.31 3.68 -6.17
CA LEU A 148 -4.93 3.30 -6.41
C LEU A 148 -4.78 1.79 -6.61
N MET A 149 -5.41 0.95 -5.78
CA MET A 149 -5.41 -0.51 -5.96
C MET A 149 -5.95 -0.95 -7.33
N LYS A 150 -7.05 -0.34 -7.80
CA LYS A 150 -7.61 -0.64 -9.13
C LYS A 150 -6.61 -0.38 -10.25
N ARG A 151 -5.81 0.67 -10.09
CA ARG A 151 -4.80 1.08 -11.05
C ARG A 151 -3.60 0.15 -11.11
N PHE A 152 -3.16 -0.36 -9.95
CA PHE A 152 -2.19 -1.44 -9.88
C PHE A 152 -2.69 -2.66 -10.66
N LYS A 153 -3.93 -3.09 -10.38
CA LYS A 153 -4.52 -4.28 -11.01
C LYS A 153 -4.67 -4.14 -12.53
N SER A 154 -4.99 -2.95 -13.02
CA SER A 154 -5.15 -2.72 -14.47
C SER A 154 -3.83 -2.57 -15.22
N GLY A 155 -2.67 -2.70 -14.55
CA GLY A 155 -1.37 -2.47 -15.16
C GLY A 155 -1.16 -1.02 -15.63
N SER A 156 -1.88 -0.07 -15.04
CA SER A 156 -1.77 1.36 -15.41
C SER A 156 -0.56 2.06 -14.80
N LEU A 157 0.18 1.36 -13.94
CA LEU A 157 1.40 1.82 -13.27
C LEU A 157 2.54 0.88 -13.68
N LYS A 158 2.96 0.99 -14.94
CA LYS A 158 3.98 0.11 -15.56
C LYS A 158 5.38 0.36 -15.00
N GLU A 159 5.56 1.53 -14.39
CA GLU A 159 6.77 2.00 -13.73
C GLU A 159 7.05 1.32 -12.38
N ILE A 160 6.14 0.47 -11.88
CA ILE A 160 6.32 -0.23 -10.60
C ILE A 160 6.67 -1.69 -10.87
N HIS A 161 7.75 -2.16 -10.23
CA HIS A 161 8.19 -3.55 -10.32
C HIS A 161 7.10 -4.56 -9.89
N PRO A 162 6.93 -5.69 -10.61
CA PRO A 162 5.88 -6.68 -10.30
C PRO A 162 5.93 -7.25 -8.88
N GLN A 163 7.13 -7.51 -8.32
CA GLN A 163 7.26 -7.99 -6.93
C GLN A 163 6.72 -7.00 -5.90
N VAL A 164 6.77 -5.69 -6.21
CA VAL A 164 6.27 -4.64 -5.32
C VAL A 164 4.73 -4.59 -5.36
N TRP A 165 4.08 -4.99 -6.46
CA TRP A 165 2.62 -4.94 -6.61
C TRP A 165 1.88 -5.75 -5.55
N GLY A 166 2.35 -6.97 -5.27
CA GLY A 166 1.73 -7.82 -4.26
C GLY A 166 1.81 -7.22 -2.86
N CYS A 167 2.98 -6.66 -2.54
CA CYS A 167 3.25 -6.07 -1.25
C CYS A 167 2.40 -4.81 -1.02
N ILE A 168 2.31 -3.91 -2.01
CA ILE A 168 1.49 -2.70 -1.88
C ILE A 168 -0.01 -3.00 -1.83
N ILE A 169 -0.49 -3.98 -2.61
CA ILE A 169 -1.91 -4.37 -2.59
C ILE A 169 -2.28 -4.92 -1.21
N LYS A 170 -1.44 -5.79 -0.63
CA LYS A 170 -1.61 -6.28 0.74
C LYS A 170 -1.67 -5.11 1.73
N PHE A 171 -0.67 -4.22 1.70
CA PHE A 171 -0.62 -3.04 2.58
C PHE A 171 -1.88 -2.17 2.48
N LEU A 172 -2.32 -1.81 1.27
CA LEU A 172 -3.50 -0.97 1.06
C LEU A 172 -4.76 -1.65 1.58
N SER A 173 -4.92 -2.95 1.34
CA SER A 173 -6.06 -3.71 1.83
C SER A 173 -6.12 -3.77 3.35
N GLU A 174 -5.01 -4.06 4.01
CA GLU A 174 -4.91 -4.07 5.48
C GLU A 174 -5.24 -2.69 6.07
N ALA A 175 -4.69 -1.63 5.49
CA ALA A 175 -4.95 -0.26 5.93
C ALA A 175 -6.44 0.14 5.79
N ILE A 176 -7.11 -0.30 4.72
CA ILE A 176 -8.54 -0.06 4.52
C ILE A 176 -9.38 -0.83 5.55
N VAL A 177 -9.01 -2.08 5.84
CA VAL A 177 -9.71 -2.92 6.83
C VAL A 177 -9.56 -2.32 8.24
N ALA A 178 -8.37 -1.84 8.60
CA ALA A 178 -8.07 -1.30 9.93
C ALA A 178 -8.80 0.03 10.25
N LYS A 179 -9.04 0.89 9.25
CA LYS A 179 -9.54 2.28 9.46
C LYS A 179 -11.06 2.44 9.37
N GLN A 180 -11.83 1.35 9.48
CA GLN A 180 -13.30 1.29 9.31
C GLN A 180 -13.74 1.35 7.84
N SER A 181 -13.78 0.17 7.24
CA SER A 181 -14.29 -0.08 5.89
C SER A 181 -15.70 0.50 5.64
N ALA A 182 -16.54 0.66 6.66
CA ALA A 182 -17.90 1.25 6.58
C ALA A 182 -17.97 2.65 5.94
N CYS A 183 -16.90 3.45 5.96
CA CYS A 183 -16.85 4.78 5.32
C CYS A 183 -16.88 4.75 3.78
N LEU A 184 -16.65 3.56 3.20
CA LEU A 184 -16.76 3.32 1.76
C LEU A 184 -18.21 3.13 1.30
N LEU A 185 -19.12 2.83 2.22
CA LEU A 185 -20.51 2.58 1.91
C LEU A 185 -21.30 3.89 1.78
N PRO A 186 -22.31 3.96 0.89
CA PRO A 186 -23.29 5.03 0.88
C PRO A 186 -23.97 5.17 2.25
N LYS A 187 -24.30 6.41 2.63
CA LYS A 187 -24.95 6.74 3.91
C LYS A 187 -26.19 5.87 4.20
N ARG A 188 -27.04 5.66 3.18
CA ARG A 188 -28.24 4.82 3.25
C ARG A 188 -27.96 3.36 3.67
N ILE A 189 -26.82 2.79 3.26
CA ILE A 189 -26.43 1.42 3.63
C ILE A 189 -25.85 1.42 5.06
N ARG A 190 -24.98 2.39 5.36
CA ARG A 190 -24.31 2.51 6.66
C ARG A 190 -25.28 2.72 7.82
N GLU A 191 -26.36 3.45 7.60
CA GLU A 191 -27.37 3.77 8.61
C GLU A 191 -28.56 2.80 8.61
N ASN A 192 -28.54 1.74 7.79
CA ASN A 192 -29.62 0.77 7.72
C ASN A 192 -29.63 -0.15 8.96
N PRO A 193 -30.65 -0.07 9.84
CA PRO A 193 -30.66 -0.82 11.11
C PRO A 193 -30.68 -2.34 10.90
N ARG A 194 -31.32 -2.83 9.82
CA ARG A 194 -31.39 -4.27 9.52
C ARG A 194 -30.03 -4.82 9.14
N LEU A 195 -29.28 -4.08 8.32
CA LEU A 195 -27.92 -4.48 7.92
C LEU A 195 -26.96 -4.42 9.10
N LEU A 196 -27.05 -3.38 9.93
CA LEU A 196 -26.26 -3.26 11.16
C LEU A 196 -26.53 -4.41 12.14
N LYS A 197 -27.81 -4.77 12.37
CA LYS A 197 -28.19 -5.90 13.23
C LYS A 197 -27.68 -7.23 12.68
N ARG A 198 -27.72 -7.43 11.35
CA ARG A 198 -27.17 -8.61 10.69
C ARG A 198 -25.65 -8.68 10.82
N ALA A 199 -24.95 -7.56 10.62
CA ALA A 199 -23.50 -7.44 10.81
C ALA A 199 -23.08 -7.83 12.23
N LYS A 200 -23.80 -7.28 13.21
CA LYS A 200 -23.57 -7.56 14.62
C LYS A 200 -23.76 -9.05 14.92
N ARG A 201 -24.89 -9.63 14.51
CA ARG A 201 -25.18 -11.06 14.68
C ARG A 201 -24.10 -11.96 14.05
N ASN A 202 -23.63 -11.62 12.86
CA ASN A 202 -22.59 -12.40 12.18
C ASN A 202 -21.24 -12.32 12.91
N ARG A 203 -20.84 -11.14 13.40
CA ARG A 203 -19.60 -10.97 14.17
C ARG A 203 -19.64 -11.70 15.51
N GLU A 204 -20.79 -11.67 16.17
CA GLU A 204 -21.02 -12.30 17.48
C GLU A 204 -21.34 -13.79 17.37
N SER A 205 -21.57 -14.32 16.17
CA SER A 205 -21.84 -15.75 15.99
C SER A 205 -20.69 -16.61 16.55
N ALA A 206 -21.06 -17.60 17.37
CA ALA A 206 -20.11 -18.60 17.86
C ALA A 206 -19.49 -19.36 16.70
N VAL A 207 -18.23 -19.77 16.85
CA VAL A 207 -17.55 -20.73 15.97
C VAL A 207 -17.77 -22.14 16.53
N ASN A 208 -17.85 -23.13 15.64
CA ASN A 208 -17.86 -24.54 16.03
C ASN A 208 -16.45 -24.99 16.45
N GLU A 209 -16.33 -26.18 17.04
CA GLU A 209 -15.05 -26.73 17.54
C GLU A 209 -13.96 -26.81 16.45
N ASN A 210 -14.35 -27.05 15.19
CA ASN A 210 -13.44 -27.16 14.04
C ASN A 210 -13.33 -25.86 13.23
N GLU A 211 -13.75 -24.72 13.79
CA GLU A 211 -13.77 -23.44 13.08
C GLU A 211 -12.98 -22.38 13.84
N VAL A 212 -12.28 -21.51 13.10
CA VAL A 212 -11.58 -20.36 13.67
C VAL A 212 -11.90 -19.07 12.91
N LYS A 213 -12.06 -17.98 13.67
CA LYS A 213 -12.18 -16.62 13.11
C LYS A 213 -10.79 -16.11 12.76
N VAL A 214 -10.56 -15.85 11.49
CA VAL A 214 -9.27 -15.37 10.99
C VAL A 214 -9.40 -13.93 10.50
N PRO A 215 -8.51 -13.01 10.92
CA PRO A 215 -8.42 -11.67 10.34
C PRO A 215 -8.08 -11.74 8.85
N LEU A 216 -8.54 -10.78 8.05
CA LEU A 216 -8.23 -10.75 6.62
C LEU A 216 -6.73 -10.77 6.32
N SER A 217 -5.91 -10.12 7.15
CA SER A 217 -4.45 -10.05 6.98
C SER A 217 -3.74 -11.40 7.12
N VAL A 218 -4.37 -12.38 7.76
CA VAL A 218 -3.80 -13.69 8.08
C VAL A 218 -4.23 -14.76 7.05
N LEU A 219 -5.05 -14.39 6.06
CA LEU A 219 -5.44 -15.34 5.02
C LEU A 219 -4.24 -15.79 4.20
N VAL A 220 -4.06 -17.11 4.09
CA VAL A 220 -3.03 -17.74 3.25
C VAL A 220 -3.65 -18.75 2.29
N PRO A 221 -3.03 -18.98 1.11
CA PRO A 221 -3.49 -20.00 0.19
C PRO A 221 -3.59 -21.37 0.87
N GLY A 222 -4.62 -22.14 0.56
CA GLY A 222 -4.92 -23.43 1.17
C GLY A 222 -5.96 -23.38 2.30
N MET A 223 -6.21 -22.21 2.91
CA MET A 223 -7.26 -22.09 3.93
C MET A 223 -8.66 -22.38 3.34
N ARG A 224 -9.48 -23.18 4.03
CA ARG A 224 -10.84 -23.52 3.57
C ARG A 224 -11.90 -22.71 4.32
N LEU A 225 -12.73 -21.96 3.60
CA LEU A 225 -13.86 -21.23 4.18
C LEU A 225 -14.87 -22.21 4.77
N SER A 226 -15.14 -22.12 6.06
CA SER A 226 -16.20 -22.92 6.69
C SER A 226 -17.58 -22.32 6.49
N ARG A 227 -17.65 -20.98 6.40
CA ARG A 227 -18.90 -20.23 6.27
C ARG A 227 -18.88 -19.31 5.06
N PRO A 228 -20.04 -19.03 4.46
CA PRO A 228 -20.11 -18.12 3.33
C PRO A 228 -19.71 -16.70 3.73
N LEU A 229 -18.97 -16.05 2.84
CA LEU A 229 -18.55 -14.67 3.04
C LEU A 229 -19.61 -13.72 2.49
N PHE A 230 -20.07 -12.77 3.31
CA PHE A 230 -21.05 -11.77 2.89
C PHE A 230 -20.46 -10.37 2.95
N ALA A 231 -20.82 -9.53 1.97
CA ALA A 231 -20.63 -8.08 2.05
C ALA A 231 -21.69 -7.44 2.94
N PHE A 232 -21.41 -6.24 3.44
CA PHE A 232 -22.25 -5.50 4.38
C PHE A 232 -23.65 -5.21 3.84
N ASP A 233 -23.80 -5.11 2.51
CA ASP A 233 -25.08 -4.99 1.81
C ASP A 233 -25.90 -6.30 1.80
N GLY A 234 -25.35 -7.39 2.33
CA GLY A 234 -25.96 -8.72 2.38
C GLY A 234 -25.68 -9.60 1.17
N LYS A 235 -24.93 -9.11 0.17
CA LYS A 235 -24.59 -9.90 -1.02
C LYS A 235 -23.57 -10.99 -0.67
N LYS A 236 -23.81 -12.22 -1.12
CA LYS A 236 -22.86 -13.33 -1.01
C LYS A 236 -21.64 -13.03 -1.90
N ILE A 237 -20.46 -13.06 -1.31
CA ILE A 237 -19.17 -12.81 -1.99
C ILE A 237 -18.54 -14.14 -2.39
N LEU A 238 -18.45 -15.06 -1.44
CA LEU A 238 -17.99 -16.43 -1.66
C LEU A 238 -18.94 -17.41 -0.95
N PRO A 239 -19.22 -18.57 -1.56
CA PRO A 239 -19.80 -19.68 -0.83
C PRO A 239 -18.85 -20.22 0.24
N ASP A 240 -19.46 -20.93 1.17
CA ASP A 240 -18.84 -21.88 2.06
C ASP A 240 -18.13 -23.00 1.29
N ASP A 241 -17.23 -23.67 2.00
CA ASP A 241 -16.50 -24.85 1.56
C ASP A 241 -15.53 -24.64 0.39
N ILE A 242 -15.17 -23.38 0.11
CA ILE A 242 -14.14 -23.01 -0.86
C ILE A 242 -12.75 -23.02 -0.22
N ILE A 243 -11.78 -23.60 -0.92
CA ILE A 243 -10.35 -23.44 -0.63
C ILE A 243 -9.86 -22.15 -1.26
N LEU A 244 -9.22 -21.31 -0.45
CA LEU A 244 -8.68 -20.02 -0.87
C LEU A 244 -7.36 -20.24 -1.62
N ASP A 245 -7.27 -19.75 -2.85
CA ASP A 245 -6.00 -19.57 -3.56
C ASP A 245 -5.52 -18.11 -3.43
N GLY A 246 -4.34 -17.81 -3.98
CA GLY A 246 -3.79 -16.45 -3.97
C GLY A 246 -4.75 -15.43 -4.62
N ASP A 247 -5.33 -15.77 -5.76
CA ASP A 247 -6.22 -14.87 -6.51
C ASP A 247 -7.51 -14.56 -5.76
N LEU A 248 -8.10 -15.55 -5.07
CA LEU A 248 -9.29 -15.40 -4.25
C LEU A 248 -9.00 -14.54 -3.03
N ILE A 249 -7.89 -14.77 -2.32
CA ILE A 249 -7.49 -13.93 -1.18
C ILE A 249 -7.34 -12.49 -1.61
N TRP A 250 -6.64 -12.27 -2.71
CA TRP A 250 -6.49 -10.95 -3.32
C TRP A 250 -7.84 -10.33 -3.67
N ARG A 251 -8.77 -11.11 -4.20
CA ARG A 251 -10.11 -10.64 -4.52
C ARG A 251 -10.93 -10.31 -3.28
N ILE A 252 -10.80 -11.08 -2.20
CA ILE A 252 -11.43 -10.79 -0.91
C ILE A 252 -10.88 -9.48 -0.35
N TRP A 253 -9.57 -9.30 -0.34
CA TRP A 253 -8.90 -8.07 0.09
C TRP A 253 -9.38 -6.86 -0.71
N GLN A 254 -9.41 -6.97 -2.04
CA GLN A 254 -9.95 -5.94 -2.93
C GLN A 254 -11.43 -5.66 -2.68
N LEU A 255 -12.25 -6.69 -2.48
CA LEU A 255 -13.69 -6.53 -2.25
C LEU A 255 -13.96 -5.90 -0.88
N SER A 256 -13.24 -6.32 0.16
CA SER A 256 -13.32 -5.74 1.50
C SER A 256 -12.99 -4.25 1.52
N ALA A 257 -12.14 -3.83 0.57
CA ALA A 257 -11.77 -2.45 0.33
C ALA A 257 -12.82 -1.60 -0.42
N VAL A 258 -13.94 -2.17 -0.84
CA VAL A 258 -15.04 -1.47 -1.56
C VAL A 258 -16.37 -1.71 -0.89
N ARG A 259 -16.58 -2.95 -0.49
CA ARG A 259 -17.75 -3.49 0.17
C ARG A 259 -17.23 -4.18 1.42
N PRO A 260 -17.24 -3.47 2.56
CA PRO A 260 -16.89 -4.03 3.85
C PRO A 260 -17.54 -5.39 4.03
N LEU A 261 -16.79 -6.33 4.59
CA LEU A 261 -17.36 -7.62 4.92
C LEU A 261 -18.32 -7.48 6.11
N ASN A 262 -19.41 -8.23 6.04
CA ASN A 262 -20.46 -8.26 7.06
C ASN A 262 -20.19 -9.29 8.16
N SER A 263 -19.18 -10.12 7.95
CA SER A 263 -18.80 -11.23 8.82
C SER A 263 -17.27 -11.32 8.88
N PRO A 264 -16.70 -11.79 10.01
CA PRO A 264 -15.33 -12.25 10.02
C PRO A 264 -15.16 -13.40 9.02
N VAL A 265 -13.94 -13.63 8.54
CA VAL A 265 -13.64 -14.83 7.78
C VAL A 265 -13.55 -15.98 8.77
N ILE A 266 -14.28 -17.06 8.49
CA ILE A 266 -14.29 -18.26 9.33
C ILE A 266 -13.78 -19.41 8.46
N VAL A 267 -12.67 -20.00 8.87
CA VAL A 267 -12.02 -21.11 8.16
C VAL A 267 -12.12 -22.39 8.99
N LYS A 268 -12.02 -23.54 8.33
CA LYS A 268 -11.92 -24.83 9.00
C LYS A 268 -10.51 -25.05 9.54
N ASN A 269 -10.42 -25.63 10.73
CA ASN A 269 -9.18 -26.22 11.26
C ASN A 269 -8.92 -27.53 10.51
N ASP A 270 -8.51 -27.44 9.26
CA ASP A 270 -7.96 -28.59 8.53
C ASP A 270 -6.47 -28.67 8.89
N GLU A 271 -5.97 -29.86 9.25
CA GLU A 271 -4.60 -30.13 9.77
C GLU A 271 -3.45 -29.69 8.84
N SER A 272 -3.75 -29.18 7.65
CA SER A 272 -2.79 -28.89 6.58
C SER A 272 -2.16 -27.50 6.62
N TRP A 273 -2.50 -26.62 7.57
CA TRP A 273 -1.91 -25.29 7.66
C TRP A 273 -1.48 -24.96 9.09
N GLU A 274 -0.17 -24.95 9.33
CA GLU A 274 0.39 -24.51 10.62
C GLU A 274 0.24 -22.99 10.74
N PHE A 275 -0.32 -22.54 11.86
CA PHE A 275 -0.40 -21.12 12.20
C PHE A 275 1.03 -20.61 12.41
N VAL A 276 1.59 -19.90 11.42
CA VAL A 276 2.84 -19.16 11.63
C VAL A 276 2.48 -17.95 12.48
N GLU A 277 2.66 -18.07 13.80
CA GLU A 277 2.62 -16.91 14.69
C GLU A 277 3.73 -15.94 14.25
N GLU A 278 3.34 -14.83 13.62
CA GLU A 278 4.24 -13.70 13.41
C GLU A 278 4.65 -13.16 14.79
N LYS A 279 5.91 -13.40 15.18
CA LYS A 279 6.58 -12.72 16.29
C LYS A 279 6.81 -11.23 15.99
#